data_AF-A0A3M1PQW6-F1
#
_entry.id   AF-A0A3M1PQW6-F1
#
_cell.length_a   1.000
_cell.length_b   1.000
_cell.length_c   1.000
_cell.angle_alpha   90.00
_cell.angle_beta   90.00
_cell.angle_gamma   90.00
#
_symmetry.space_group_name_H-M   'P 1'
#
loop_
_entity.id
_entity.type
_entity.pdbx_description
1 polymer ?
#
loop_
_entity_poly.entity_id
_entity_poly.type
_entity_poly.pdbx_seq_one_letter_code
_entity_poly.pdbx_strand_id
1 'polypeptide(L)'
;MTTPLLPTQFLATARWLLPACAAASILGVVVAPASLAQERQGCFMITQAGRLIDLAEICPSAEPFIPPVQAASTPNLGTGDIQVTLRWTTPDDLDLAVRDPAGDIVAYYNRAVSSGGQLDVDANAGCSEQNTSPIENIFWPSGGAPQGQFSIEVNLFTRCSGGGAGSIPFNLTLLVQGTTRTIQGTVSDQQPVASFPFSLPTQAAQR
;
A
#
# COMPACT_ATOMS: atom_id res chain seq x y z
N MET A 1 -59.40 -29.77 -26.54
CA MET A 1 -59.03 -29.57 -27.95
C MET A 1 -59.75 -28.33 -28.44
N THR A 2 -59.05 -27.18 -28.51
CA THR A 2 -59.42 -25.99 -29.29
C THR A 2 -58.33 -24.92 -29.10
N THR A 3 -57.42 -24.81 -30.09
CA THR A 3 -56.65 -23.59 -30.40
C THR A 3 -57.59 -22.51 -30.94
N PRO A 4 -57.31 -21.20 -30.74
CA PRO A 4 -56.69 -20.45 -31.85
C PRO A 4 -55.78 -19.23 -31.51
N LEU A 5 -54.90 -18.96 -32.49
CA LEU A 5 -54.46 -17.69 -33.08
C LEU A 5 -53.56 -16.70 -32.29
N LEU A 6 -52.31 -16.60 -32.78
CA LEU A 6 -51.37 -15.50 -32.58
C LEU A 6 -51.73 -14.28 -33.45
N PRO A 7 -51.34 -13.05 -33.04
CA PRO A 7 -51.17 -11.93 -33.96
C PRO A 7 -49.71 -11.71 -34.36
N THR A 8 -49.52 -11.79 -35.68
CA THR A 8 -48.77 -10.96 -36.63
C THR A 8 -47.62 -10.05 -36.15
N GLN A 9 -46.54 -10.17 -36.92
CA GLN A 9 -45.23 -9.56 -36.81
C GLN A 9 -45.23 -8.09 -37.26
N PHE A 10 -44.44 -7.23 -36.59
CA PHE A 10 -43.98 -5.96 -37.13
C PHE A 10 -42.44 -5.97 -37.14
N LEU A 11 -41.87 -6.09 -38.34
CA LEU A 11 -40.45 -5.84 -38.61
C LEU A 11 -40.27 -4.33 -38.78
N ALA A 12 -39.70 -3.66 -37.79
CA ALA A 12 -39.22 -2.28 -37.92
C ALA A 12 -37.72 -2.29 -38.25
N THR A 13 -37.38 -2.03 -39.50
CA THR A 13 -36.00 -1.82 -39.95
C THR A 13 -35.54 -0.41 -39.59
N ALA A 14 -34.87 -0.25 -38.45
CA ALA A 14 -34.20 1.00 -38.10
C ALA A 14 -32.88 1.13 -38.86
N ARG A 15 -32.91 1.91 -39.94
CA ARG A 15 -31.74 2.27 -40.75
C ARG A 15 -31.04 3.45 -40.10
N TRP A 16 -29.98 3.19 -39.34
CA TRP A 16 -29.13 4.22 -38.76
C TRP A 16 -28.19 4.80 -39.83
N LEU A 17 -28.38 6.07 -40.16
CA LEU A 17 -27.43 6.87 -40.94
C LEU A 17 -26.29 7.31 -40.00
N LEU A 18 -25.08 6.82 -40.25
CA LEU A 18 -23.86 7.28 -39.59
C LEU A 18 -23.48 8.65 -40.17
N PRO A 19 -23.20 9.68 -39.34
CA PRO A 19 -22.51 10.86 -39.82
C PRO A 19 -21.02 10.50 -39.99
N ALA A 20 -20.51 10.72 -41.20
CA ALA A 20 -19.10 10.61 -41.52
C ALA A 20 -18.33 11.73 -40.78
N CYS A 21 -17.58 11.38 -39.73
CA CYS A 21 -16.55 12.24 -39.20
C CYS A 21 -15.32 12.14 -40.11
N ALA A 22 -15.04 13.23 -40.82
CA ALA A 22 -13.83 13.40 -41.61
C ALA A 22 -12.59 13.31 -40.70
N ALA A 23 -11.69 12.38 -41.02
CA ALA A 23 -10.36 12.32 -40.44
C ALA A 23 -9.49 13.42 -41.07
N ALA A 24 -9.24 14.50 -40.33
CA ALA A 24 -8.15 15.42 -40.60
C ALA A 24 -6.94 14.98 -39.77
N SER A 25 -6.14 14.07 -40.32
CA SER A 25 -4.83 13.69 -39.76
C SER A 25 -3.85 14.84 -39.98
N ILE A 26 -3.79 15.76 -39.01
CA ILE A 26 -2.70 16.73 -38.93
C ILE A 26 -1.46 15.97 -38.43
N LEU A 27 -0.44 15.92 -39.28
CA LEU A 27 0.93 15.53 -38.94
C LEU A 27 1.48 16.49 -37.87
N GLY A 28 1.11 16.23 -36.61
CA GLY A 28 1.78 16.81 -35.45
C GLY A 28 2.95 15.93 -35.10
N VAL A 29 4.14 16.26 -35.61
CA VAL A 29 5.39 15.77 -35.01
C VAL A 29 5.40 16.30 -33.58
N VAL A 30 5.11 15.43 -32.62
CA VAL A 30 5.36 15.71 -31.21
C VAL A 30 6.88 15.72 -31.06
N VAL A 31 7.47 16.88 -31.26
CA VAL A 31 8.83 17.13 -30.78
C VAL A 31 8.70 17.16 -29.26
N ALA A 32 9.04 16.05 -28.62
CA ALA A 32 9.30 16.07 -27.19
C ALA A 32 10.33 17.18 -26.94
N PRO A 33 10.09 18.15 -26.04
CA PRO A 33 11.19 18.96 -25.59
C PRO A 33 12.13 18.00 -24.85
N ALA A 34 13.28 17.75 -25.44
CA ALA A 34 14.43 17.22 -24.72
C ALA A 34 14.83 18.27 -23.68
N SER A 35 14.09 18.30 -22.56
CA SER A 35 14.53 18.92 -21.33
C SER A 35 15.60 18.00 -20.72
N LEU A 36 16.76 17.93 -21.38
CA LEU A 36 18.01 17.71 -20.67
C LEU A 36 18.35 19.03 -19.98
N ALA A 37 17.58 19.37 -18.94
CA ALA A 37 18.12 20.18 -17.86
C ALA A 37 19.14 19.30 -17.15
N GLN A 38 20.32 19.16 -17.75
CA GLN A 38 21.50 18.72 -17.03
C GLN A 38 21.69 19.74 -15.91
N GLU A 39 21.38 19.34 -14.68
CA GLU A 39 21.73 20.11 -13.50
C GLU A 39 23.23 20.42 -13.58
N ARG A 40 23.57 21.67 -13.90
CA ARG A 40 24.93 22.16 -13.74
C ARG A 40 25.11 22.47 -12.26
N GLN A 41 25.25 21.43 -11.42
CA GLN A 41 25.81 21.60 -10.08
C GLN A 41 27.31 21.89 -10.24
N GLY A 42 27.64 23.16 -10.39
CA GLY A 42 29.02 23.65 -10.44
C GLY A 42 29.07 25.10 -10.01
N CYS A 43 30.07 25.46 -9.21
CA CYS A 43 30.34 26.83 -8.81
C CYS A 43 31.01 27.54 -10.00
N PHE A 44 30.25 28.20 -10.86
CA PHE A 44 30.80 29.00 -11.97
C PHE A 44 30.20 30.40 -11.98
N MET A 45 30.97 31.38 -12.44
CA MET A 45 30.44 32.70 -12.76
C MET A 45 30.70 33.05 -14.22
N ILE A 46 29.73 33.71 -14.85
CA ILE A 46 29.84 34.24 -16.21
C ILE A 46 30.10 35.74 -16.08
N THR A 47 31.20 36.22 -16.66
CA THR A 47 31.52 37.65 -16.65
C THR A 47 30.60 38.43 -17.59
N GLN A 48 30.55 39.75 -17.46
CA GLN A 48 29.79 40.62 -18.38
C GLN A 48 30.25 40.53 -19.85
N ALA A 49 31.45 39.99 -20.09
CA ALA A 49 31.97 39.70 -21.43
C ALA A 49 31.61 38.29 -21.93
N GLY A 50 30.75 37.54 -21.20
CA GLY A 50 30.32 36.19 -21.58
C GLY A 50 31.34 35.08 -21.31
N ARG A 51 32.42 35.36 -20.57
CA ARG A 51 33.45 34.36 -20.25
C ARG A 51 33.03 33.56 -19.03
N LEU A 52 33.04 32.24 -19.14
CA LEU A 52 32.78 31.32 -18.04
C LEU A 52 34.06 31.15 -17.22
N ILE A 53 33.99 31.39 -15.92
CA ILE A 53 35.07 31.16 -14.96
C ILE A 53 34.63 30.04 -14.02
N ASP A 54 35.43 28.97 -13.98
CA ASP A 54 35.26 27.87 -13.03
C ASP A 54 35.82 28.28 -11.67
N LEU A 55 34.98 28.22 -10.64
CA LEU A 55 35.33 28.60 -9.27
C LEU A 55 35.43 27.38 -8.34
N ALA A 56 35.53 26.17 -8.91
CA ALA A 56 35.61 24.91 -8.16
C ALA A 56 36.75 24.87 -7.11
N GLU A 57 37.84 25.61 -7.32
CA GLU A 57 38.96 25.69 -6.36
C GLU A 57 38.70 26.63 -5.16
N ILE A 58 37.75 27.56 -5.28
CA ILE A 58 37.50 28.61 -4.26
C ILE A 58 36.29 28.27 -3.40
N CYS A 59 35.29 27.59 -3.97
CA CYS A 59 34.14 27.14 -3.20
C CYS A 59 34.58 25.91 -2.37
N PRO A 60 34.42 25.89 -1.03
CA PRO A 60 34.66 24.66 -0.29
C PRO A 60 33.76 23.60 -0.92
N SER A 61 34.37 22.51 -1.39
CA SER A 61 33.63 21.36 -1.90
C SER A 61 32.51 21.08 -0.91
N ALA A 62 31.26 21.12 -1.36
CA ALA A 62 30.17 20.59 -0.57
C ALA A 62 30.52 19.12 -0.40
N GLU A 63 31.17 18.77 0.72
CA GLU A 63 31.21 17.37 1.11
C GLU A 63 29.74 16.95 1.13
N PRO A 64 29.37 15.87 0.43
CA PRO A 64 28.02 15.37 0.55
C PRO A 64 27.79 15.18 2.04
N PHE A 65 26.81 15.89 2.59
CA PHE A 65 26.31 15.56 3.91
C PHE A 65 25.81 14.12 3.78
N ILE A 66 26.62 13.18 4.22
CA ILE A 66 26.20 11.81 4.44
C ILE A 66 25.50 11.90 5.80
N PRO A 67 24.15 12.02 5.87
CA PRO A 67 23.49 11.80 7.14
C PRO A 67 23.99 10.46 7.67
N PRO A 68 24.18 10.27 9.00
CA PRO A 68 24.40 8.93 9.51
C PRO A 68 23.28 8.06 8.96
N VAL A 69 23.63 7.14 8.06
CA VAL A 69 22.71 6.19 7.47
C VAL A 69 22.40 5.18 8.57
N GLN A 70 21.61 5.59 9.54
CA GLN A 70 20.50 4.75 9.95
C GLN A 70 19.40 4.99 8.92
N ALA A 71 19.65 4.59 7.66
CA ALA A 71 18.53 4.17 6.84
C ALA A 71 17.98 2.98 7.61
N ALA A 72 16.90 3.20 8.37
CA ALA A 72 16.00 2.13 8.70
C ALA A 72 15.59 1.54 7.35
N SER A 73 16.28 0.49 6.92
CA SER A 73 15.90 -0.25 5.72
C SER A 73 14.48 -0.70 5.98
N THR A 74 13.52 -0.23 5.17
CA THR A 74 12.14 -0.72 5.26
C THR A 74 12.22 -2.24 5.20
N PRO A 75 11.75 -2.96 6.24
CA PRO A 75 11.89 -4.40 6.29
C PRO A 75 11.20 -5.00 5.06
N ASN A 76 11.82 -6.05 4.50
CA ASN A 76 11.20 -6.81 3.42
C ASN A 76 9.98 -7.52 3.99
N LEU A 77 8.79 -7.16 3.52
CA LEU A 77 7.53 -7.74 3.97
C LEU A 77 7.14 -8.90 3.07
N GLY A 78 6.82 -10.03 3.69
CA GLY A 78 6.14 -11.16 3.07
C GLY A 78 4.77 -10.75 2.55
N THR A 79 4.36 -11.41 1.47
CA THR A 79 3.13 -11.11 0.73
C THR A 79 2.55 -12.40 0.13
N GLY A 80 1.36 -12.31 -0.45
CA GLY A 80 0.72 -13.44 -1.11
C GLY A 80 -0.77 -13.21 -1.34
N ASP A 81 -1.57 -14.25 -1.08
CA ASP A 81 -3.03 -14.18 -1.21
C ASP A 81 -3.64 -13.14 -0.26
N ILE A 82 -3.06 -13.04 0.94
CA ILE A 82 -3.42 -12.09 1.98
C ILE A 82 -2.14 -11.45 2.52
N GLN A 83 -2.15 -10.13 2.70
CA GLN A 83 -1.14 -9.42 3.47
C GLN A 83 -1.82 -8.33 4.30
N VAL A 84 -1.48 -8.27 5.58
CA VAL A 84 -1.96 -7.29 6.54
C VAL A 84 -0.75 -6.59 7.12
N THR A 85 -0.60 -5.30 6.83
CA THR A 85 0.51 -4.50 7.37
C THR A 85 -0.03 -3.38 8.25
N LEU A 86 0.38 -3.38 9.52
CA LEU A 86 0.08 -2.36 10.50
C LEU A 86 1.21 -1.32 10.55
N ARG A 87 0.86 -0.03 10.64
CA ARG A 87 1.80 1.09 10.83
C ARG A 87 1.24 2.12 11.79
N TRP A 88 2.07 2.62 12.71
CA TRP A 88 1.75 3.72 13.62
C TRP A 88 2.96 4.64 13.82
N THR A 89 2.82 5.67 14.66
CA THR A 89 3.83 6.75 14.77
C THR A 89 4.23 7.07 16.22
N THR A 90 3.92 6.17 17.16
CA THR A 90 4.34 6.29 18.56
C THR A 90 5.26 5.09 18.90
N PRO A 91 6.11 5.21 19.92
CA PRO A 91 6.89 4.08 20.40
C PRO A 91 6.09 3.07 21.21
N ASP A 92 4.77 3.28 21.39
CA ASP A 92 3.91 2.31 22.06
C ASP A 92 3.92 0.97 21.32
N ASP A 93 3.63 -0.08 22.06
CA ASP A 93 3.57 -1.45 21.55
C ASP A 93 2.15 -1.76 21.07
N LEU A 94 1.98 -1.83 19.76
CA LEU A 94 0.74 -2.25 19.12
C LEU A 94 0.96 -3.62 18.47
N ASP A 95 0.16 -4.61 18.88
CA ASP A 95 0.18 -5.94 18.30
C ASP A 95 -0.81 -6.05 17.13
N LEU A 96 -0.37 -6.72 16.06
CA LEU A 96 -1.21 -7.22 14.99
C LEU A 96 -1.54 -8.70 15.21
N ALA A 97 -2.83 -9.03 15.15
CA ALA A 97 -3.29 -10.41 15.09
C ALA A 97 -4.27 -10.63 13.94
N VAL A 98 -4.22 -11.80 13.32
CA VAL A 98 -5.19 -12.21 12.30
C VAL A 98 -5.72 -13.60 12.62
N ARG A 99 -7.03 -13.70 12.79
CA ARG A 99 -7.74 -14.97 12.92
C ARG A 99 -8.16 -15.49 11.55
N ASP A 100 -7.90 -16.77 11.30
CA ASP A 100 -8.27 -17.45 10.08
C ASP A 100 -9.68 -18.09 10.16
N PRO A 101 -10.21 -18.66 9.05
CA PRO A 101 -11.54 -19.28 9.02
C PRO A 101 -11.68 -20.52 9.91
N ALA A 102 -10.59 -21.20 10.26
CA ALA A 102 -10.59 -22.34 11.17
C ALA A 102 -10.55 -21.90 12.65
N GLY A 103 -10.25 -20.62 12.90
CA GLY A 103 -10.18 -20.01 14.22
C GLY A 103 -8.75 -19.89 14.76
N ASP A 104 -7.73 -20.38 14.04
CA ASP A 104 -6.33 -20.21 14.41
C ASP A 104 -5.96 -18.72 14.32
N ILE A 105 -5.09 -18.25 15.20
CA ILE A 105 -4.67 -16.84 15.28
C ILE A 105 -3.19 -16.75 15.00
N VAL A 106 -2.82 -15.96 14.00
CA VAL A 106 -1.44 -15.51 13.80
C VAL A 106 -1.24 -14.23 14.62
N ALA A 107 -0.25 -14.21 15.51
CA ALA A 107 0.11 -13.08 16.38
C ALA A 107 1.56 -13.24 16.89
N TYR A 108 2.09 -12.27 17.64
CA TYR A 108 3.47 -12.33 18.16
C TYR A 108 3.77 -13.63 18.95
N TYR A 109 2.79 -14.16 19.69
CA TYR A 109 2.92 -15.39 20.49
C TYR A 109 2.66 -16.68 19.68
N ASN A 110 2.13 -16.56 18.47
CA ASN A 110 1.84 -17.67 17.56
C ASN A 110 2.12 -17.24 16.12
N ARG A 111 3.41 -17.13 15.79
CA ARG A 111 3.87 -16.48 14.55
C ARG A 111 3.57 -17.26 13.28
N ALA A 112 3.14 -18.51 13.36
CA ALA A 112 2.71 -19.28 12.19
C ALA A 112 1.57 -20.24 12.55
N VAL A 113 0.63 -20.43 11.62
CA VAL A 113 -0.54 -21.32 11.81
C VAL A 113 -0.62 -22.40 10.74
N SER A 114 -1.43 -23.42 11.00
CA SER A 114 -1.61 -24.58 10.12
C SER A 114 -2.10 -24.21 8.72
N SER A 115 -2.89 -23.14 8.61
CA SER A 115 -3.39 -22.60 7.35
C SER A 115 -2.36 -21.81 6.54
N GLY A 116 -1.12 -21.70 7.02
CA GLY A 116 0.00 -21.08 6.29
C GLY A 116 0.23 -19.60 6.58
N GLY A 117 -0.55 -18.99 7.47
CA GLY A 117 -0.38 -17.61 7.89
C GLY A 117 0.88 -17.43 8.72
N GLN A 118 1.58 -16.31 8.53
CA GLN A 118 2.89 -16.02 9.12
C GLN A 118 3.00 -14.55 9.55
N LEU A 119 3.56 -14.31 10.75
CA LEU A 119 4.04 -13.00 11.21
C LEU A 119 5.55 -12.92 11.02
N ASP A 120 5.99 -12.10 10.08
CA ASP A 120 7.40 -11.96 9.71
C ASP A 120 8.06 -10.70 10.27
N VAL A 121 7.29 -9.62 10.44
CA VAL A 121 7.76 -8.37 11.05
C VAL A 121 6.88 -8.00 12.24
N ASP A 122 7.55 -7.69 13.34
CA ASP A 122 7.06 -7.40 14.68
C ASP A 122 7.82 -6.15 15.16
N ALA A 123 7.21 -5.25 15.92
CA ALA A 123 7.88 -4.00 16.31
C ALA A 123 7.49 -3.53 17.71
N ASN A 124 8.45 -2.95 18.43
CA ASN A 124 8.24 -2.42 19.79
C ASN A 124 7.80 -3.44 20.86
N ALA A 125 7.92 -4.75 20.59
CA ALA A 125 7.53 -5.81 21.50
C ALA A 125 8.04 -5.59 22.94
N GLY A 126 7.11 -5.45 23.88
CA GLY A 126 7.36 -5.21 25.29
C GLY A 126 8.15 -3.92 25.58
N CYS A 127 8.07 -2.91 24.73
CA CYS A 127 8.89 -1.69 24.76
C CYS A 127 10.41 -1.97 24.70
N SER A 128 10.83 -3.09 24.11
CA SER A 128 12.26 -3.41 23.94
C SER A 128 12.95 -2.52 22.90
N GLU A 129 12.15 -1.91 22.02
CA GLU A 129 12.58 -0.96 21.01
C GLU A 129 11.86 0.39 21.21
N GLN A 130 12.46 1.44 20.68
CA GLN A 130 11.93 2.81 20.74
C GLN A 130 11.62 3.33 19.35
N ASN A 131 11.08 2.47 18.47
CA ASN A 131 10.82 2.80 17.09
C ASN A 131 9.57 3.70 16.99
N THR A 132 9.74 4.87 16.38
CA THR A 132 8.64 5.84 16.17
C THR A 132 8.02 5.77 14.77
N SER A 133 8.51 4.87 13.93
CA SER A 133 7.91 4.48 12.64
C SER A 133 7.74 2.95 12.53
N PRO A 134 7.09 2.29 13.51
CA PRO A 134 6.95 0.85 13.59
C PRO A 134 6.04 0.27 12.51
N ILE A 135 6.31 -0.99 12.18
CA ILE A 135 5.60 -1.78 11.16
C ILE A 135 5.44 -3.19 11.70
N GLU A 136 4.24 -3.75 11.62
CA GLU A 136 4.03 -5.20 11.74
C GLU A 136 3.40 -5.77 10.48
N ASN A 137 3.67 -7.03 10.20
CA ASN A 137 3.18 -7.68 8.99
C ASN A 137 2.80 -9.13 9.24
N ILE A 138 1.59 -9.48 8.81
CA ILE A 138 1.08 -10.85 8.73
C ILE A 138 0.67 -11.15 7.29
N PHE A 139 1.03 -12.31 6.77
CA PHE A 139 0.67 -12.70 5.41
C PHE A 139 0.36 -14.20 5.30
N TRP A 140 -0.41 -14.54 4.26
CA TRP A 140 -0.51 -15.90 3.74
C TRP A 140 0.13 -15.93 2.36
N PRO A 141 1.10 -16.82 2.09
CA PRO A 141 1.71 -16.97 0.78
C PRO A 141 0.70 -17.24 -0.33
N SER A 142 1.07 -16.94 -1.58
CA SER A 142 0.23 -17.23 -2.75
C SER A 142 -0.14 -18.72 -2.85
N GLY A 143 -1.44 -18.99 -3.04
CA GLY A 143 -2.00 -20.33 -3.08
C GLY A 143 -2.08 -21.02 -1.70
N GLY A 144 -1.74 -20.33 -0.61
CA GLY A 144 -1.73 -20.88 0.74
C GLY A 144 -2.92 -20.47 1.59
N ALA A 145 -3.61 -19.38 1.27
CA ALA A 145 -4.68 -18.87 2.13
C ALA A 145 -5.97 -19.70 2.02
N PRO A 146 -6.59 -20.14 3.14
CA PRO A 146 -7.89 -20.77 3.10
C PRO A 146 -8.97 -19.75 2.70
N GLN A 147 -9.98 -20.21 1.97
CA GLN A 147 -11.16 -19.40 1.68
C GLN A 147 -12.02 -19.25 2.94
N GLY A 148 -12.69 -18.11 3.08
CA GLY A 148 -13.61 -17.88 4.19
C GLY A 148 -13.44 -16.53 4.86
N GLN A 149 -13.94 -16.46 6.09
CA GLN A 149 -13.95 -15.25 6.91
C GLN A 149 -12.69 -15.18 7.78
N PHE A 150 -12.07 -14.02 7.79
CA PHE A 150 -10.94 -13.68 8.62
C PHE A 150 -11.28 -12.45 9.46
N SER A 151 -10.53 -12.23 10.54
CA SER A 151 -10.61 -10.98 11.30
C SER A 151 -9.23 -10.47 11.67
N ILE A 152 -8.96 -9.21 11.38
CA ILE A 152 -7.79 -8.48 11.85
C ILE A 152 -8.10 -7.90 13.22
N GLU A 153 -7.15 -7.96 14.14
CA GLU A 153 -7.18 -7.27 15.42
C GLU A 153 -5.90 -6.43 15.55
N VAL A 154 -6.07 -5.19 15.98
CA VAL A 154 -4.98 -4.32 16.43
C VAL A 154 -5.19 -4.06 17.91
N ASN A 155 -4.21 -4.41 18.72
CA ASN A 155 -4.27 -4.31 20.17
C ASN A 155 -3.18 -3.37 20.70
N LEU A 156 -3.54 -2.42 21.54
CA LEU A 156 -2.58 -1.70 22.38
C LEU A 156 -2.12 -2.63 23.51
N PHE A 157 -0.95 -3.23 23.32
CA PHE A 157 -0.39 -4.17 24.29
C PHE A 157 0.20 -3.45 25.50
N THR A 158 1.04 -2.45 25.25
CA THR A 158 1.59 -1.63 26.32
C THR A 158 1.91 -0.21 25.87
N ARG A 159 1.77 0.73 26.80
CA ARG A 159 2.31 2.07 26.65
C ARG A 159 3.81 2.04 26.90
N CYS A 160 4.56 2.71 26.04
CA CYS A 160 6.00 2.84 26.18
C CYS A 160 6.39 4.26 26.58
N SER A 161 7.61 4.41 27.10
CA SER A 161 8.16 5.73 27.39
C SER A 161 8.05 6.60 26.13
N GLY A 162 7.56 7.83 26.22
CA GLY A 162 7.41 8.71 25.05
C GLY A 162 6.19 8.46 24.15
N GLY A 163 5.33 7.46 24.42
CA GLY A 163 4.09 7.21 23.65
C GLY A 163 2.91 8.13 23.98
N GLY A 164 2.96 8.79 25.13
CA GLY A 164 1.88 9.66 25.60
C GLY A 164 0.63 8.89 26.06
N ALA A 165 -0.38 9.62 26.53
CA ALA A 165 -1.62 9.04 27.07
C ALA A 165 -2.83 9.15 26.12
N GLY A 166 -2.62 9.72 24.92
CA GLY A 166 -3.69 9.93 23.94
C GLY A 166 -4.01 8.66 23.14
N SER A 167 -5.06 8.73 22.32
CA SER A 167 -5.32 7.71 21.31
C SER A 167 -4.16 7.62 20.32
N ILE A 168 -3.79 6.40 19.94
CA ILE A 168 -2.75 6.10 18.97
C ILE A 168 -3.43 5.82 17.63
N PRO A 169 -3.32 6.73 16.63
CA PRO A 169 -3.79 6.45 15.29
C PRO A 169 -2.87 5.44 14.59
N PHE A 170 -3.46 4.59 13.77
CA PHE A 170 -2.73 3.63 12.95
C PHE A 170 -3.34 3.51 11.54
N ASN A 171 -2.53 2.99 10.62
CA ASN A 171 -2.93 2.58 9.28
C ASN A 171 -2.73 1.07 9.11
N LEU A 172 -3.77 0.39 8.63
CA LEU A 172 -3.72 -0.97 8.13
C LEU A 172 -3.75 -0.95 6.61
N THR A 173 -2.78 -1.59 5.98
CA THR A 173 -2.85 -1.93 4.56
C THR A 173 -3.25 -3.40 4.45
N LEU A 174 -4.40 -3.68 3.84
CA LEU A 174 -4.89 -5.03 3.57
C LEU A 174 -4.83 -5.31 2.08
N LEU A 175 -4.07 -6.34 1.71
CA LEU A 175 -4.08 -6.99 0.41
C LEU A 175 -4.94 -8.25 0.49
N VAL A 176 -5.86 -8.44 -0.45
CA VAL A 176 -6.58 -9.70 -0.68
C VAL A 176 -6.62 -9.94 -2.18
N GLN A 177 -5.99 -11.03 -2.65
CA GLN A 177 -5.99 -11.44 -4.07
C GLN A 177 -5.64 -10.29 -5.03
N GLY A 178 -4.54 -9.59 -4.75
CA GLY A 178 -4.07 -8.47 -5.57
C GLY A 178 -4.81 -7.14 -5.36
N THR A 179 -5.89 -7.11 -4.59
CA THR A 179 -6.63 -5.88 -4.27
C THR A 179 -6.18 -5.33 -2.94
N THR A 180 -5.62 -4.12 -2.96
CA THR A 180 -5.17 -3.41 -1.74
C THR A 180 -6.18 -2.38 -1.30
N ARG A 181 -6.44 -2.30 0.00
CA ARG A 181 -7.17 -1.19 0.66
C ARG A 181 -6.43 -0.74 1.91
N THR A 182 -6.52 0.56 2.20
CA THR A 182 -6.02 1.14 3.45
C THR A 182 -7.19 1.40 4.38
N ILE A 183 -7.03 1.04 5.65
CA ILE A 183 -7.99 1.26 6.73
C ILE A 183 -7.29 2.09 7.81
N GLN A 184 -7.91 3.18 8.22
CA GLN A 184 -7.46 3.98 9.35
C GLN A 184 -8.20 3.56 10.61
N GLY A 185 -7.52 3.58 11.74
CA GLY A 185 -8.12 3.31 13.05
C GLY A 185 -7.36 3.97 14.19
N THR A 186 -7.87 3.78 15.40
CA THR A 186 -7.25 4.27 16.62
C THR A 186 -7.43 3.26 17.74
N VAL A 187 -6.42 3.12 18.61
CA VAL A 187 -6.54 2.43 19.90
C VAL A 187 -6.16 3.37 21.04
N SER A 188 -6.64 3.11 22.25
CA SER A 188 -6.32 3.87 23.46
C SER A 188 -6.50 3.00 24.70
N ASP A 189 -6.16 3.51 25.88
CA ASP A 189 -6.34 2.75 27.13
C ASP A 189 -7.83 2.45 27.42
N GLN A 190 -8.76 3.26 26.89
CA GLN A 190 -10.20 3.05 27.03
C GLN A 190 -10.76 2.13 25.94
N GLN A 191 -10.10 2.06 24.79
CA GLN A 191 -10.46 1.21 23.66
C GLN A 191 -9.18 0.54 23.11
N PRO A 192 -8.64 -0.47 23.83
CA PRO A 192 -7.32 -1.02 23.51
C PRO A 192 -7.34 -1.87 22.25
N VAL A 193 -8.52 -2.33 21.81
CA VAL A 193 -8.67 -3.23 20.67
C VAL A 193 -9.53 -2.61 19.59
N ALA A 194 -9.06 -2.73 18.34
CA ALA A 194 -9.83 -2.46 17.12
C ALA A 194 -9.86 -3.71 16.23
N SER A 195 -11.04 -4.07 15.74
CA SER A 195 -11.23 -5.30 14.95
C SER A 195 -11.85 -5.02 13.58
N PHE A 196 -11.33 -5.69 12.54
CA PHE A 196 -11.75 -5.49 11.15
C PHE A 196 -11.99 -6.85 10.45
N PRO A 197 -13.25 -7.21 10.14
CA PRO A 197 -13.54 -8.42 9.39
C PRO A 197 -13.19 -8.26 7.90
N PHE A 198 -12.77 -9.35 7.27
CA PHE A 198 -12.64 -9.44 5.83
C PHE A 198 -12.82 -10.89 5.37
N SER A 199 -12.93 -11.11 4.06
CA SER A 199 -13.11 -12.45 3.51
C SER A 199 -12.21 -12.67 2.30
N LEU A 200 -11.66 -13.88 2.21
CA LEU A 200 -11.10 -14.38 0.96
C LEU A 200 -12.22 -15.09 0.19
N PRO A 201 -12.71 -14.52 -0.92
CA PRO A 201 -13.83 -15.11 -1.66
C PRO A 201 -13.41 -16.44 -2.28
N THR A 202 -14.37 -17.37 -2.39
CA THR A 202 -14.26 -18.48 -3.33
C THR A 202 -14.04 -17.89 -4.73
N GLN A 203 -13.01 -18.31 -5.45
CA GLN A 203 -12.92 -18.02 -6.89
C GLN A 203 -14.14 -18.68 -7.55
N ALA A 204 -15.25 -17.95 -7.64
CA ALA A 204 -16.32 -18.31 -8.54
C ALA A 204 -15.71 -18.25 -9.93
N ALA A 205 -15.73 -19.38 -10.62
CA ALA A 205 -15.16 -19.58 -11.94
C ALA A 205 -15.37 -18.35 -12.83
N GLN A 206 -14.31 -17.56 -13.03
CA GLN A 206 -14.23 -16.65 -14.15
C GLN A 206 -14.15 -17.53 -15.40
N ARG A 207 -15.31 -17.93 -15.91
CA ARG A 207 -15.50 -18.42 -17.27
C ARG A 207 -16.18 -17.34 -18.08
#